data_AF-A0AAN6XCD1-F1
#
_entry.id   AF-A0AAN6XCD1-F1
#
_cell.length_a   1.000
_cell.length_b   1.000
_cell.length_c   1.000
_cell.angle_alpha   90.00
_cell.angle_beta   90.00
_cell.angle_gamma   90.00
#
_symmetry.space_group_name_H-M   'P 1'
#
loop_
_entity.id
_entity.type
_entity.pdbx_description
1 polymer ?
#
loop_
_entity_poly.entity_id
_entity_poly.type
_entity_poly.pdbx_seq_one_letter_code
_entity_poly.pdbx_strand_id
1 'polypeptide(L)'
;MSTTQDSESSWISRLNGVIPSPRHLSHQPSPSSLESSITASIYGSNRIETAGTTFSITAELCRHVFRRSNPAMTSVDTPAEFPTHSHRAVVDDLALTGRKPADLTRAYKEVTQHAQAFMYLTKHIILCNQPWSEELILETHRLLCSQLSQTITESDEIGAGQYRTHEVAVKYDLKDGGRPKTTLCMRAKVVPRYMKELVDMLNQDGARAYSEPYEHATRYHHRFVFIHPFGDGNGRMGRLVLNVLLLKYAGHVVIYAIEKAAQKEYIDMVSRASKIFHEEDMEVELEDQTWHEEFAGRLKQKFDRR
;
A
#
# COMPACT_ATOMS: atom_id res chain seq x y z
N MET A 1 -20.73 0.28 41.61
CA MET A 1 -20.16 -0.36 40.42
C MET A 1 -20.37 0.58 39.25
N SER A 2 -19.39 1.45 39.00
CA SER A 2 -19.40 2.40 37.90
C SER A 2 -18.80 1.69 36.69
N THR A 3 -19.63 1.35 35.71
CA THR A 3 -19.18 0.98 34.38
C THR A 3 -18.61 2.24 33.74
N THR A 4 -17.28 2.36 33.75
CA THR A 4 -16.57 3.33 32.93
C THR A 4 -16.90 3.03 31.47
N GLN A 5 -17.74 3.87 30.87
CA GLN A 5 -17.74 4.07 29.43
C GLN A 5 -16.33 4.54 29.06
N ASP A 6 -15.49 3.61 28.60
CA ASP A 6 -14.32 3.99 27.82
C ASP A 6 -14.84 4.87 26.67
N SER A 7 -14.42 6.12 26.64
CA SER A 7 -14.69 6.99 25.50
C SER A 7 -14.01 6.36 24.29
N GLU A 8 -14.80 5.76 23.39
CA GLU A 8 -14.29 5.14 22.15
C GLU A 8 -13.69 6.20 21.24
N SER A 9 -12.44 6.58 21.52
CA SER A 9 -11.63 7.36 20.59
C SER A 9 -11.47 6.54 19.30
N SER A 10 -11.85 7.14 18.17
CA SER A 10 -11.79 6.48 16.86
C SER A 10 -10.38 5.92 16.57
N TRP A 11 -10.26 4.87 15.75
CA TRP A 11 -8.95 4.33 15.34
C TRP A 11 -8.01 5.43 14.80
N ILE A 12 -8.55 6.38 14.02
CA ILE A 12 -7.82 7.56 13.56
C ILE A 12 -7.34 8.42 14.73
N SER A 13 -8.19 8.69 15.72
CA SER A 13 -7.81 9.49 16.90
C SER A 13 -6.66 8.84 17.68
N ARG A 14 -6.69 7.52 17.82
CA ARG A 14 -5.62 6.75 18.47
C ARG A 14 -4.31 6.84 17.69
N LEU A 15 -4.35 6.69 16.36
CA LEU A 15 -3.17 6.87 15.51
C LEU A 15 -2.61 8.29 15.65
N ASN A 16 -3.47 9.29 15.56
CA ASN A 16 -3.08 10.68 15.64
C ASN A 16 -2.42 11.06 16.98
N GLY A 17 -2.75 10.32 18.05
CA GLY A 17 -2.14 10.50 19.37
C GLY A 17 -0.74 9.89 19.53
N VAL A 18 -0.30 9.02 18.62
CA VAL A 18 0.98 8.30 18.74
C VAL A 18 1.96 8.54 17.59
N ILE A 19 1.50 8.99 16.42
CA ILE A 19 2.38 9.33 15.30
C ILE A 19 3.14 10.64 15.58
N PRO A 20 4.37 10.81 15.06
CA PRO A 20 5.10 12.07 15.23
C PRO A 20 4.42 13.21 14.46
N SER A 21 4.61 14.45 14.90
CA SER A 21 4.16 15.61 14.13
C SER A 21 4.95 15.67 12.83
N PRO A 22 4.30 15.84 11.66
CA PRO A 22 5.02 16.06 10.41
C PRO A 22 5.99 17.22 10.55
N ARG A 23 7.25 17.06 10.11
CA ARG A 23 8.30 18.09 10.28
C ARG A 23 7.96 19.45 9.66
N HIS A 24 6.97 19.49 8.76
CA HIS A 24 6.51 20.70 8.05
C HIS A 24 5.24 21.30 8.63
N LEU A 25 4.61 20.65 9.61
CA LEU A 25 3.42 21.17 10.29
C LEU A 25 3.81 21.63 11.69
N SER A 26 3.37 22.84 12.07
CA SER A 26 3.55 23.36 13.42
C SER A 26 2.75 22.59 14.48
N HIS A 27 1.78 21.78 14.05
CA HIS A 27 0.88 21.00 14.90
C HIS A 27 0.57 19.64 14.27
N GLN A 28 0.20 18.66 15.11
CA GLN A 28 -0.30 17.37 14.65
C GLN A 28 -1.51 17.55 13.71
N PRO A 29 -1.65 16.73 12.66
CA PRO A 29 -2.82 16.81 11.80
C PRO A 29 -4.10 16.57 12.61
N SER A 30 -5.21 17.15 12.19
CA SER A 30 -6.49 16.79 12.80
C SER A 30 -6.88 15.36 12.38
N PRO A 31 -7.66 14.62 13.20
CA PRO A 31 -8.20 13.31 12.81
C PRO A 31 -8.83 13.32 11.41
N SER A 32 -9.63 14.35 11.08
CA SER A 32 -10.25 14.49 9.76
C SER A 32 -9.23 14.66 8.62
N SER A 33 -8.11 15.34 8.87
CA SER A 33 -7.06 15.55 7.87
C SER A 33 -6.27 14.26 7.61
N LEU A 34 -5.96 13.50 8.67
CA LEU A 34 -5.28 12.22 8.57
C LEU A 34 -6.15 11.17 7.85
N GLU A 35 -7.42 11.07 8.22
CA GLU A 35 -8.40 10.19 7.55
C GLU A 35 -8.46 10.48 6.04
N SER A 36 -8.52 11.75 5.67
CA SER A 36 -8.56 12.19 4.28
C SER A 36 -7.28 11.83 3.52
N SER A 37 -6.12 11.98 4.16
CA SER A 37 -4.82 11.65 3.57
C SER A 37 -4.66 10.14 3.35
N ILE A 38 -5.04 9.33 4.33
CA ILE A 38 -5.03 7.86 4.22
C ILE A 38 -6.00 7.42 3.12
N THR A 39 -7.22 7.96 3.10
CA THR A 39 -8.22 7.68 2.05
C THR A 39 -7.69 8.00 0.66
N ALA A 40 -7.08 9.17 0.46
CA ALA A 40 -6.50 9.56 -0.81
C ALA A 40 -5.34 8.65 -1.22
N SER A 41 -4.53 8.19 -0.25
CA SER A 41 -3.45 7.22 -0.52
C SER A 41 -3.98 5.86 -0.98
N ILE A 42 -5.06 5.35 -0.37
CA ILE A 42 -5.72 4.09 -0.74
C ILE A 42 -6.32 4.20 -2.15
N TYR A 43 -7.06 5.28 -2.42
CA TYR A 43 -7.61 5.56 -3.74
C TYR A 43 -6.50 5.55 -4.81
N GLY A 44 -5.46 6.35 -4.61
CA GLY A 44 -4.34 6.44 -5.55
C GLY A 44 -3.62 5.11 -5.77
N SER A 45 -3.40 4.36 -4.68
CA SER A 45 -2.76 3.05 -4.72
C SER A 45 -3.58 2.03 -5.52
N ASN A 46 -4.91 2.07 -5.42
CA ASN A 46 -5.80 1.22 -6.21
C ASN A 46 -5.85 1.67 -7.68
N ARG A 47 -5.91 2.99 -7.95
CA ARG A 47 -5.97 3.51 -9.34
C ARG A 47 -4.73 3.15 -10.16
N ILE A 48 -3.55 3.08 -9.54
CA ILE A 48 -2.33 2.61 -10.21
C ILE A 48 -2.49 1.19 -10.77
N GLU A 49 -3.22 0.31 -10.08
CA GLU A 49 -3.48 -1.07 -10.52
C GLU A 49 -4.79 -1.20 -11.30
N THR A 50 -5.40 -0.09 -11.73
CA THR A 50 -6.73 -0.09 -12.38
C THR A 50 -7.83 -0.69 -11.48
N ALA A 51 -7.63 -0.63 -10.16
CA ALA A 51 -8.50 -1.19 -9.14
C ALA A 51 -9.36 -0.12 -8.45
N GLY A 52 -10.36 -0.58 -7.69
CA GLY A 52 -11.19 0.25 -6.83
C GLY A 52 -12.30 1.02 -7.57
N THR A 53 -12.83 2.04 -6.90
CA THR A 53 -13.97 2.85 -7.35
C THR A 53 -13.57 4.30 -7.62
N THR A 54 -14.55 5.17 -7.88
CA THR A 54 -14.36 6.63 -7.84
C THR A 54 -13.91 7.10 -6.45
N PHE A 55 -13.31 8.30 -6.37
CA PHE A 55 -12.82 8.85 -5.11
C PHE A 55 -13.94 9.07 -4.08
N SER A 56 -15.10 9.57 -4.51
CA SER A 56 -16.24 9.81 -3.60
C SER A 56 -16.69 8.52 -2.90
N ILE A 57 -16.84 7.44 -3.67
CA ILE A 57 -17.22 6.13 -3.14
C ILE A 57 -16.08 5.52 -2.32
N THR A 58 -14.83 5.73 -2.72
CA THR A 58 -13.68 5.30 -1.93
C THR A 58 -13.67 5.96 -0.55
N ALA A 59 -13.95 7.27 -0.48
CA ALA A 59 -14.00 8.00 0.78
C ALA A 59 -15.13 7.54 1.69
N GLU A 60 -16.28 7.19 1.12
CA GLU A 60 -17.41 6.63 1.87
C GLU A 60 -17.06 5.24 2.44
N LEU A 61 -16.54 4.34 1.61
CA LEU A 61 -16.11 2.99 2.01
C LEU A 61 -15.02 3.05 3.09
N CYS A 62 -13.97 3.85 2.89
CA CYS A 62 -12.91 4.05 3.87
C CYS A 62 -13.47 4.55 5.21
N ARG A 63 -14.35 5.55 5.20
CA ARG A 63 -14.98 6.07 6.42
C ARG A 63 -15.78 5.00 7.15
N HIS A 64 -16.53 4.15 6.44
CA HIS A 64 -17.24 3.04 7.05
C HIS A 64 -16.29 2.03 7.69
N VAL A 65 -15.18 1.70 7.02
CA VAL A 65 -14.17 0.77 7.54
C VAL A 65 -13.48 1.35 8.77
N PHE A 66 -13.01 2.60 8.73
CA PHE A 66 -12.25 3.24 9.81
C PHE A 66 -13.05 3.48 11.09
N ARG A 67 -14.38 3.58 10.98
CA ARG A 67 -15.29 3.73 12.12
C ARG A 67 -15.60 2.43 12.83
N ARG A 68 -15.29 1.27 12.24
CA ARG A 68 -15.54 -0.04 12.86
C ARG A 68 -14.46 -0.34 13.89
N SER A 69 -14.87 -0.73 15.09
CA SER A 69 -13.96 -1.17 16.16
C SER A 69 -13.25 -2.50 15.85
N ASN A 70 -13.76 -3.29 14.89
CA ASN A 70 -13.18 -4.57 14.48
C ASN A 70 -12.97 -4.67 12.94
N PRO A 71 -11.72 -4.78 12.45
CA PRO A 71 -11.42 -4.89 11.02
C PRO A 71 -11.85 -6.23 10.37
N ALA A 72 -12.24 -7.25 11.15
CA ALA A 72 -12.62 -8.56 10.62
C ALA A 72 -14.10 -8.70 10.20
N MET A 73 -14.93 -7.67 10.34
CA MET A 73 -16.34 -7.73 9.92
C MET A 73 -16.51 -7.35 8.43
N THR A 74 -16.84 -8.36 7.63
CA THR A 74 -16.99 -8.39 6.15
C THR A 74 -18.32 -7.81 5.61
N SER A 75 -19.13 -7.11 6.41
CA SER A 75 -20.48 -6.75 5.95
C SER A 75 -20.59 -5.57 4.96
N VAL A 76 -19.54 -4.76 4.74
CA VAL A 76 -19.58 -3.64 3.74
C VAL A 76 -19.06 -4.07 2.36
N ASP A 77 -19.14 -5.36 2.04
CA ASP A 77 -18.56 -5.89 0.80
C ASP A 77 -19.57 -5.89 -0.36
N THR A 78 -20.77 -5.34 -0.16
CA THR A 78 -21.85 -5.40 -1.17
C THR A 78 -22.29 -4.02 -1.65
N PRO A 79 -22.36 -3.80 -2.97
CA PRO A 79 -22.92 -2.58 -3.55
C PRO A 79 -24.33 -2.25 -3.02
N ALA A 80 -25.15 -3.24 -2.65
CA ALA A 80 -26.55 -3.04 -2.23
C ALA A 80 -26.80 -2.01 -1.10
N GLU A 81 -25.77 -1.66 -0.32
CA GLU A 81 -25.87 -0.67 0.76
C GLU A 81 -25.79 0.79 0.26
N PHE A 82 -25.48 1.03 -1.02
CA PHE A 82 -25.26 2.35 -1.59
C PHE A 82 -26.38 2.77 -2.55
N PRO A 83 -26.65 4.08 -2.70
CA PRO A 83 -27.64 4.57 -3.66
C PRO A 83 -27.34 4.18 -5.12
N THR A 84 -28.38 3.98 -5.93
CA THR A 84 -28.23 3.57 -7.34
C THR A 84 -27.39 4.53 -8.19
N HIS A 85 -27.45 5.84 -7.92
CA HIS A 85 -26.63 6.82 -8.64
C HIS A 85 -25.13 6.64 -8.36
N SER A 86 -24.76 6.15 -7.17
CA SER A 86 -23.39 5.78 -6.83
C SER A 86 -22.91 4.60 -7.66
N HIS A 87 -23.75 3.57 -7.87
CA HIS A 87 -23.41 2.44 -8.74
C HIS A 87 -23.17 2.87 -10.17
N ARG A 88 -24.02 3.74 -10.71
CA ARG A 88 -23.86 4.24 -12.07
C ARG A 88 -22.52 4.95 -12.24
N ALA A 89 -22.17 5.84 -11.31
CA ALA A 89 -20.88 6.53 -11.35
C ALA A 89 -19.68 5.57 -11.30
N VAL A 90 -19.75 4.50 -10.52
CA VAL A 90 -18.69 3.48 -10.48
C VAL A 90 -18.65 2.66 -11.77
N VAL A 91 -19.80 2.25 -12.30
CA VAL A 91 -19.88 1.51 -13.58
C VAL A 91 -19.32 2.36 -14.73
N ASP A 92 -19.62 3.66 -14.77
CA ASP A 92 -19.10 4.58 -15.77
C ASP A 92 -17.55 4.72 -15.63
N ASP A 93 -17.00 4.81 -14.42
CA ASP A 93 -15.54 4.84 -14.19
C ASP A 93 -14.86 3.49 -14.55
N LEU A 94 -15.51 2.37 -14.26
CA LEU A 94 -15.02 1.04 -14.68
C LEU A 94 -14.90 0.97 -16.21
N ALA A 95 -15.90 1.47 -16.94
CA ALA A 95 -15.85 1.50 -18.40
C ALA A 95 -14.67 2.34 -18.93
N LEU A 96 -14.37 3.49 -18.31
CA LEU A 96 -13.23 4.36 -18.66
C LEU A 96 -11.86 3.69 -18.44
N THR A 97 -11.82 2.65 -17.61
CA THR A 97 -10.61 1.89 -17.29
C THR A 97 -10.57 0.51 -17.95
N GLY A 98 -11.50 0.23 -18.87
CA GLY A 98 -11.57 -1.04 -19.59
C GLY A 98 -12.14 -2.20 -18.78
N ARG A 99 -12.71 -1.94 -17.60
CA ARG A 99 -13.35 -2.93 -16.73
C ARG A 99 -14.84 -3.05 -17.05
N LYS A 100 -15.42 -4.21 -16.71
CA LYS A 100 -16.81 -4.54 -17.04
C LYS A 100 -17.74 -4.10 -15.90
N PRO A 101 -19.02 -3.81 -16.17
CA PRO A 101 -20.01 -3.57 -15.12
C PRO A 101 -20.11 -4.71 -14.08
N ALA A 102 -19.85 -5.95 -14.51
CA ALA A 102 -19.80 -7.12 -13.62
C ALA A 102 -18.69 -7.02 -12.54
N ASP A 103 -17.68 -6.17 -12.73
CA ASP A 103 -16.61 -5.92 -11.77
C ASP A 103 -17.05 -4.99 -10.62
N LEU A 104 -18.28 -4.49 -10.59
CA LEU A 104 -18.77 -3.54 -9.58
C LEU A 104 -18.52 -4.03 -8.15
N THR A 105 -18.94 -5.26 -7.82
CA THR A 105 -18.72 -5.83 -6.48
C THR A 105 -17.24 -6.00 -6.18
N ARG A 106 -16.44 -6.40 -7.18
CA ARG A 106 -14.99 -6.52 -7.04
C ARG A 106 -14.34 -5.18 -6.72
N ALA A 107 -14.75 -4.10 -7.40
CA ALA A 107 -14.25 -2.75 -7.20
C ALA A 107 -14.50 -2.23 -5.77
N TYR A 108 -15.66 -2.53 -5.20
CA TYR A 108 -15.97 -2.18 -3.81
C TYR A 108 -15.08 -2.94 -2.83
N LYS A 109 -14.93 -4.27 -3.04
CA LYS A 109 -14.05 -5.11 -2.23
C LYS A 109 -12.59 -4.67 -2.27
N GLU A 110 -12.08 -4.30 -3.45
CA GLU A 110 -10.70 -3.79 -3.61
C GLU A 110 -10.43 -2.55 -2.76
N VAL A 111 -11.44 -1.73 -2.46
CA VAL A 111 -11.29 -0.57 -1.57
C VAL A 111 -11.40 -0.99 -0.10
N THR A 112 -12.43 -1.76 0.28
CA THR A 112 -12.65 -2.15 1.68
C THR A 112 -11.50 -2.97 2.22
N GLN A 113 -11.00 -3.92 1.43
CA GLN A 113 -9.86 -4.77 1.76
C GLN A 113 -8.57 -3.98 1.92
N HIS A 114 -8.34 -2.99 1.07
CA HIS A 114 -7.18 -2.11 1.19
C HIS A 114 -7.23 -1.30 2.48
N ALA A 115 -8.39 -0.72 2.81
CA ALA A 115 -8.59 0.01 4.05
C ALA A 115 -8.40 -0.92 5.29
N GLN A 116 -8.92 -2.14 5.25
CA GLN A 116 -8.75 -3.14 6.30
C GLN A 116 -7.28 -3.55 6.47
N ALA A 117 -6.56 -3.81 5.37
CA ALA A 117 -5.13 -4.14 5.40
C ALA A 117 -4.31 -2.98 5.98
N PHE A 118 -4.62 -1.73 5.62
CA PHE A 118 -3.99 -0.53 6.20
C PHE A 118 -4.24 -0.44 7.71
N MET A 119 -5.49 -0.60 8.15
CA MET A 119 -5.84 -0.61 9.57
C MET A 119 -5.14 -1.71 10.35
N TYR A 120 -5.07 -2.91 9.79
CA TYR A 120 -4.39 -4.05 10.40
C TYR A 120 -2.91 -3.73 10.59
N LEU A 121 -2.20 -3.38 9.52
CA LEU A 121 -0.75 -3.18 9.59
C LEU A 121 -0.38 -2.01 10.51
N THR A 122 -1.12 -0.89 10.46
CA THR A 122 -0.90 0.24 11.38
C THR A 122 -1.26 -0.08 12.83
N LYS A 123 -2.31 -0.85 13.09
CA LYS A 123 -2.62 -1.32 14.46
C LYS A 123 -1.43 -2.08 15.02
N HIS A 124 -0.89 -3.04 14.29
CA HIS A 124 0.17 -3.90 14.77
C HIS A 124 1.52 -3.16 14.87
N ILE A 125 1.92 -2.45 13.81
CA ILE A 125 3.24 -1.80 13.73
C ILE A 125 3.31 -0.47 14.48
N ILE A 126 2.23 0.32 14.53
CA ILE A 126 2.21 1.66 15.13
C ILE A 126 1.55 1.63 16.51
N LEU A 127 0.29 1.19 16.60
CA LEU A 127 -0.47 1.26 17.87
C LEU A 127 0.02 0.26 18.91
N CYS A 128 0.36 -0.96 18.49
CA CYS A 128 0.87 -2.01 19.36
C CYS A 128 2.40 -2.06 19.40
N ASN A 129 3.08 -1.26 18.56
CA ASN A 129 4.54 -1.23 18.39
C ASN A 129 5.17 -2.63 18.30
N GLN A 130 4.51 -3.54 17.57
CA GLN A 130 5.04 -4.88 17.33
C GLN A 130 6.22 -4.82 16.34
N PRO A 131 7.21 -5.71 16.48
CA PRO A 131 8.22 -5.89 15.45
C PRO A 131 7.57 -6.37 14.15
N TRP A 132 8.20 -6.08 13.02
CA TRP A 132 7.81 -6.66 11.74
C TRP A 132 8.00 -8.18 11.78
N SER A 133 7.11 -8.93 11.14
CA SER A 133 7.21 -10.37 10.99
C SER A 133 6.67 -10.82 9.64
N GLU A 134 7.09 -11.98 9.16
CA GLU A 134 6.55 -12.55 7.92
C GLU A 134 5.04 -12.79 8.07
N GLU A 135 4.57 -13.24 9.23
CA GLU A 135 3.16 -13.47 9.53
C GLU A 135 2.32 -12.18 9.40
N LEU A 136 2.83 -11.04 9.89
CA LEU A 136 2.14 -9.76 9.70
C LEU A 136 2.03 -9.39 8.22
N ILE A 137 3.07 -9.61 7.44
CA ILE A 137 3.09 -9.31 5.99
C ILE A 137 2.12 -10.24 5.25
N LEU A 138 2.15 -11.54 5.55
CA LEU A 138 1.27 -12.55 4.97
C LEU A 138 -0.19 -12.26 5.30
N GLU A 139 -0.51 -11.95 6.56
CA GLU A 139 -1.88 -11.64 6.97
C GLU A 139 -2.38 -10.32 6.38
N THR A 140 -1.51 -9.31 6.27
CA THR A 140 -1.86 -8.05 5.59
C THR A 140 -2.18 -8.29 4.11
N HIS A 141 -1.36 -9.11 3.43
CA HIS A 141 -1.62 -9.51 2.04
C HIS A 141 -2.91 -10.33 1.92
N ARG A 142 -3.18 -11.22 2.87
CA ARG A 142 -4.43 -11.98 2.95
C ARG A 142 -5.62 -11.02 3.01
N LEU A 143 -5.61 -10.02 3.89
CA LEU A 143 -6.69 -9.04 3.98
C LEU A 143 -6.85 -8.25 2.68
N LEU A 144 -5.74 -7.80 2.09
CA LEU A 144 -5.72 -6.99 0.87
C LEU A 144 -6.26 -7.71 -0.37
N CYS A 145 -6.07 -9.02 -0.46
CA CYS A 145 -6.35 -9.80 -1.67
C CYS A 145 -7.31 -10.98 -1.46
N SER A 146 -7.77 -11.23 -0.23
CA SER A 146 -8.78 -12.27 0.03
C SER A 146 -10.01 -12.01 -0.83
N GLN A 147 -10.66 -13.06 -1.35
CA GLN A 147 -11.93 -12.95 -2.08
C GLN A 147 -11.94 -12.24 -3.46
N LEU A 148 -10.79 -11.87 -4.03
CA LEU A 148 -10.72 -11.44 -5.44
C LEU A 148 -10.68 -12.64 -6.42
N SER A 149 -10.37 -13.84 -5.92
CA SER A 149 -10.38 -15.11 -6.66
C SER A 149 -11.80 -15.68 -6.80
N GLN A 150 -12.69 -15.03 -7.56
CA GLN A 150 -13.89 -15.70 -8.09
C GLN A 150 -13.68 -16.28 -9.49
N THR A 151 -12.55 -15.99 -10.12
CA THR A 151 -12.06 -16.67 -11.33
C THR A 151 -10.77 -17.35 -10.94
N ILE A 152 -10.87 -18.59 -10.47
CA ILE A 152 -9.72 -19.48 -10.32
C ILE A 152 -9.33 -19.87 -11.75
N THR A 153 -8.28 -19.25 -12.26
CA THR A 153 -7.49 -19.85 -13.33
C THR A 153 -6.51 -20.83 -12.71
N GLU A 154 -6.09 -21.86 -13.44
CA GLU A 154 -5.15 -22.89 -12.95
C GLU A 154 -3.80 -22.32 -12.45
N SER A 155 -3.50 -21.03 -12.71
CA SER A 155 -2.36 -20.29 -12.14
C SER A 155 -2.59 -19.75 -10.71
N ASP A 156 -3.80 -19.86 -10.17
CA ASP A 156 -4.22 -19.34 -8.85
C ASP A 156 -4.14 -20.38 -7.72
N GLU A 157 -3.32 -21.43 -7.83
CA GLU A 157 -3.19 -22.45 -6.76
C GLU A 157 -2.66 -21.88 -5.43
N ILE A 158 -2.11 -20.66 -5.43
CA ILE A 158 -1.56 -19.98 -4.26
C ILE A 158 -2.50 -18.86 -3.85
N GLY A 159 -3.20 -19.07 -2.73
CA GLY A 159 -4.16 -18.12 -2.20
C GLY A 159 -3.53 -16.86 -1.61
N ALA A 160 -4.38 -15.86 -1.37
CA ALA A 160 -3.99 -14.65 -0.65
C ALA A 160 -3.34 -15.01 0.71
N GLY A 161 -2.28 -14.28 1.07
CA GLY A 161 -1.50 -14.52 2.29
C GLY A 161 -0.46 -15.65 2.22
N GLN A 162 -0.07 -16.09 1.02
CA GLN A 162 1.01 -17.08 0.83
C GLN A 162 2.02 -16.59 -0.19
N TYR A 163 3.31 -16.88 0.02
CA TYR A 163 4.33 -16.59 -0.98
C TYR A 163 4.15 -17.43 -2.24
N ARG A 164 4.49 -16.84 -3.39
CA ARG A 164 4.43 -17.55 -4.66
C ARG A 164 5.45 -18.69 -4.73
N THR A 165 5.07 -19.76 -5.39
CA THR A 165 5.91 -20.92 -5.73
C THR A 165 6.16 -21.01 -7.22
N HIS A 166 5.51 -20.15 -8.02
CA HIS A 166 5.69 -20.02 -9.46
C HIS A 166 6.40 -18.70 -9.81
N GLU A 167 6.98 -18.66 -11.01
CA GLU A 167 7.64 -17.48 -11.52
C GLU A 167 6.64 -16.45 -12.03
N VAL A 168 6.90 -15.18 -11.74
CA VAL A 168 6.09 -14.04 -12.15
C VAL A 168 6.95 -13.06 -12.91
N ALA A 169 6.32 -12.27 -13.78
CA ALA A 169 7.00 -11.26 -14.56
C ALA A 169 6.19 -9.96 -14.54
N VAL A 170 6.90 -8.83 -14.46
CA VAL A 170 6.28 -7.51 -14.56
C VAL A 170 6.43 -6.99 -15.98
N LYS A 171 5.35 -6.42 -16.52
CA LYS A 171 5.34 -5.71 -17.79
C LYS A 171 5.44 -4.22 -17.54
N TYR A 172 6.38 -3.58 -18.21
CA TYR A 172 6.54 -2.13 -18.17
C TYR A 172 6.39 -1.57 -19.58
N ASP A 173 5.58 -0.52 -19.70
CA ASP A 173 5.50 0.25 -20.93
C ASP A 173 6.78 1.07 -21.12
N LEU A 174 7.35 0.99 -22.33
CA LEU A 174 8.53 1.79 -22.66
C LEU A 174 8.11 3.23 -22.95
N LYS A 175 8.87 4.19 -22.42
CA LYS A 175 8.59 5.64 -22.58
C LYS A 175 8.59 6.10 -24.04
N ASP A 176 9.26 5.35 -24.92
CA ASP A 176 9.47 5.71 -26.33
C ASP A 176 8.44 5.05 -27.27
N GLY A 177 7.33 4.49 -26.74
CA GLY A 177 6.33 3.78 -27.55
C GLY A 177 6.82 2.43 -28.11
N GLY A 178 7.97 1.94 -27.62
CA GLY A 178 8.49 0.61 -27.94
C GLY A 178 7.63 -0.51 -27.32
N ARG A 179 7.88 -1.75 -27.75
CA ARG A 179 7.17 -2.93 -27.22
C ARG A 179 7.36 -3.04 -25.70
N PRO A 180 6.30 -3.28 -24.91
CA PRO A 180 6.40 -3.43 -23.47
C PRO A 180 7.47 -4.45 -23.09
N LYS A 181 8.37 -4.08 -22.17
CA LYS A 181 9.41 -4.99 -21.68
C LYS A 181 8.83 -5.84 -20.57
N THR A 182 8.95 -7.16 -20.73
CA THR A 182 8.62 -8.12 -19.67
C THR A 182 9.90 -8.52 -18.96
N THR A 183 9.97 -8.28 -17.66
CA THR A 183 11.12 -8.64 -16.83
C THR A 183 10.68 -9.71 -15.84
N LEU A 184 11.38 -10.85 -15.82
CA LEU A 184 11.17 -11.88 -14.81
C LEU A 184 11.57 -11.34 -13.45
N CYS A 185 10.71 -11.55 -12.46
CA CYS A 185 11.02 -11.23 -11.08
C CYS A 185 12.05 -12.21 -10.51
N MET A 186 12.45 -11.96 -9.27
CA MET A 186 13.28 -12.87 -8.48
C MET A 186 12.73 -14.32 -8.54
N ARG A 187 13.60 -15.34 -8.50
CA ARG A 187 13.14 -16.73 -8.55
C ARG A 187 12.24 -17.07 -7.36
N ALA A 188 11.12 -17.75 -7.59
CA ALA A 188 10.15 -18.09 -6.54
C ALA A 188 10.81 -18.82 -5.36
N LYS A 189 11.72 -19.76 -5.66
CA LYS A 189 12.43 -20.57 -4.66
C LYS A 189 13.26 -19.78 -3.64
N VAL A 190 13.66 -18.54 -3.95
CA VAL A 190 14.47 -17.72 -3.03
C VAL A 190 13.63 -16.67 -2.29
N VAL A 191 12.36 -16.50 -2.65
CA VAL A 191 11.45 -15.52 -2.02
C VAL A 191 11.40 -15.68 -0.49
N PRO A 192 11.21 -16.88 0.10
CA PRO A 192 11.15 -17.00 1.55
C PRO A 192 12.42 -16.52 2.25
N ARG A 193 13.60 -16.82 1.68
CA ARG A 193 14.88 -16.35 2.23
C ARG A 193 14.96 -14.83 2.24
N TYR A 194 14.66 -14.18 1.12
CA TYR A 194 14.77 -12.72 1.03
C TYR A 194 13.68 -11.99 1.79
N MET A 195 12.49 -12.58 1.97
CA MET A 195 11.45 -12.02 2.84
C MET A 195 11.85 -12.08 4.31
N LYS A 196 12.44 -13.20 4.75
CA LYS A 196 13.04 -13.29 6.09
C LYS A 196 14.12 -12.24 6.28
N GLU A 197 15.05 -12.10 5.33
CA GLU A 197 16.09 -11.07 5.38
C GLU A 197 15.48 -9.65 5.45
N LEU A 198 14.46 -9.35 4.62
CA LEU A 198 13.74 -8.07 4.64
C LEU A 198 13.20 -7.74 6.04
N VAL A 199 12.55 -8.71 6.69
CA VAL A 199 11.99 -8.57 8.04
C VAL A 199 13.10 -8.37 9.07
N ASP A 200 14.18 -9.13 8.99
CA ASP A 200 15.33 -9.00 9.89
C ASP A 200 15.91 -7.58 9.80
N MET A 201 16.07 -7.04 8.60
CA MET A 201 16.59 -5.68 8.36
C MET A 201 15.62 -4.59 8.84
N LEU A 202 14.31 -4.72 8.56
CA LEU A 202 13.27 -3.80 9.04
C LEU A 202 13.33 -3.61 10.56
N ASN A 203 13.62 -4.68 11.30
CA ASN A 203 13.70 -4.66 12.76
C ASN A 203 15.04 -4.15 13.29
N GLN A 204 16.12 -4.21 12.50
CA GLN A 204 17.46 -3.75 12.89
C GLN A 204 17.66 -2.24 12.62
N ASP A 205 17.06 -1.70 11.56
CA ASP A 205 17.28 -0.34 11.07
C ASP A 205 16.50 0.76 11.83
N GLY A 206 16.06 0.49 13.06
CA GLY A 206 15.19 1.40 13.83
C GLY A 206 15.79 2.80 14.05
N ALA A 207 17.10 2.92 14.26
CA ALA A 207 17.75 4.23 14.44
C ALA A 207 17.75 5.06 13.14
N ARG A 208 18.06 4.43 12.00
CA ARG A 208 18.03 5.06 10.67
C ARG A 208 16.62 5.50 10.29
N ALA A 209 15.61 4.74 10.70
CA ALA A 209 14.20 5.07 10.45
C ALA A 209 13.78 6.43 11.02
N TYR A 210 14.29 6.81 12.20
CA TYR A 210 13.97 8.12 12.80
C TYR A 210 14.78 9.27 12.20
N SER A 211 16.04 9.05 11.83
CA SER A 211 16.88 10.10 11.22
C SER A 211 16.43 10.41 9.80
N GLU A 212 16.26 9.38 8.98
CA GLU A 212 16.00 9.44 7.53
C GLU A 212 14.72 8.66 7.14
N PRO A 213 13.53 9.10 7.60
CA PRO A 213 12.30 8.32 7.46
C PRO A 213 11.87 8.09 6.00
N TYR A 214 12.15 9.05 5.11
CA TYR A 214 11.82 8.92 3.69
C TYR A 214 12.68 7.87 3.01
N GLU A 215 13.98 7.88 3.29
CA GLU A 215 14.92 6.91 2.75
C GLU A 215 14.63 5.51 3.28
N HIS A 216 14.38 5.39 4.58
CA HIS A 216 13.99 4.12 5.18
C HIS A 216 12.73 3.56 4.51
N ALA A 217 11.68 4.37 4.34
CA ALA A 217 10.44 3.92 3.71
C ALA A 217 10.63 3.54 2.22
N THR A 218 11.42 4.29 1.45
CA THR A 218 11.67 3.96 0.04
C THR A 218 12.55 2.74 -0.13
N ARG A 219 13.54 2.55 0.75
CA ARG A 219 14.40 1.37 0.81
C ARG A 219 13.56 0.10 0.95
N TYR A 220 12.73 0.04 1.99
CA TYR A 220 11.95 -1.18 2.24
C TYR A 220 10.79 -1.39 1.25
N HIS A 221 10.18 -0.32 0.75
CA HIS A 221 9.23 -0.40 -0.35
C HIS A 221 9.84 -1.09 -1.58
N HIS A 222 10.99 -0.59 -2.05
CA HIS A 222 11.58 -1.05 -3.30
C HIS A 222 12.08 -2.50 -3.16
N ARG A 223 12.76 -2.83 -2.06
CA ARG A 223 13.16 -4.22 -1.77
C ARG A 223 11.99 -5.18 -1.77
N PHE A 224 10.88 -4.80 -1.14
CA PHE A 224 9.67 -5.61 -1.14
C PHE A 224 9.15 -5.83 -2.58
N VAL A 225 9.04 -4.76 -3.38
CA VAL A 225 8.57 -4.84 -4.77
C VAL A 225 9.54 -5.62 -5.66
N PHE A 226 10.85 -5.56 -5.38
CA PHE A 226 11.90 -6.30 -6.07
C PHE A 226 11.85 -7.80 -5.77
N ILE A 227 11.70 -8.19 -4.49
CA ILE A 227 11.47 -9.60 -4.10
C ILE A 227 10.20 -10.14 -4.77
N HIS A 228 9.17 -9.28 -4.86
CA HIS A 228 7.89 -9.58 -5.49
C HIS A 228 7.26 -10.87 -4.93
N PRO A 229 6.99 -10.94 -3.62
CA PRO A 229 6.77 -12.20 -2.92
C PRO A 229 5.45 -12.93 -3.24
N PHE A 230 4.47 -12.23 -3.81
CA PHE A 230 3.12 -12.75 -4.04
C PHE A 230 2.81 -12.95 -5.53
N GLY A 231 1.77 -13.74 -5.83
CA GLY A 231 1.29 -13.91 -7.22
C GLY A 231 0.64 -12.65 -7.79
N ASP A 232 -0.06 -11.88 -6.95
CA ASP A 232 -0.66 -10.58 -7.25
C ASP A 232 -0.58 -9.66 -6.01
N GLY A 233 -0.91 -8.38 -6.15
CA GLY A 233 -1.03 -7.45 -5.04
C GLY A 233 0.28 -6.83 -4.55
N ASN A 234 1.42 -7.19 -5.13
CA ASN A 234 2.75 -6.70 -4.73
C ASN A 234 2.88 -5.17 -4.78
N GLY A 235 2.33 -4.52 -5.80
CA GLY A 235 2.35 -3.04 -5.90
C GLY A 235 1.58 -2.37 -4.77
N ARG A 236 0.37 -2.85 -4.47
CA ARG A 236 -0.46 -2.36 -3.36
C ARG A 236 0.19 -2.64 -2.00
N MET A 237 0.73 -3.83 -1.80
CA MET A 237 1.50 -4.18 -0.58
C MET A 237 2.74 -3.30 -0.40
N GLY A 238 3.52 -3.06 -1.45
CA GLY A 238 4.69 -2.19 -1.38
C GLY A 238 4.33 -0.77 -0.95
N ARG A 239 3.25 -0.21 -1.52
CA ARG A 239 2.72 1.11 -1.15
C ARG A 239 2.15 1.14 0.27
N LEU A 240 1.51 0.06 0.72
CA LEU A 240 1.08 -0.10 2.12
C LEU A 240 2.28 -0.05 3.07
N VAL A 241 3.32 -0.85 2.81
CA VAL A 241 4.56 -0.86 3.62
C VAL A 241 5.18 0.54 3.66
N LEU A 242 5.31 1.19 2.50
CA LEU A 242 5.83 2.56 2.40
C LEU A 242 5.05 3.54 3.30
N ASN A 243 3.72 3.55 3.18
CA ASN A 243 2.90 4.49 3.92
C ASN A 243 2.82 4.17 5.42
N VAL A 244 2.89 2.91 5.84
CA VAL A 244 2.97 2.58 7.27
C VAL A 244 4.30 3.03 7.87
N LEU A 245 5.41 2.86 7.16
CA LEU A 245 6.73 3.35 7.61
C LEU A 245 6.74 4.88 7.68
N LEU A 246 6.27 5.58 6.65
CA LEU A 246 6.17 7.05 6.69
C LEU A 246 5.23 7.53 7.79
N LEU A 247 4.11 6.85 8.00
CA LEU A 247 3.18 7.25 9.05
C LEU A 247 3.80 7.06 10.44
N LYS A 248 4.55 5.96 10.64
CA LYS A 248 5.26 5.68 11.90
C LYS A 248 6.38 6.68 12.19
N TYR A 249 7.21 7.00 11.20
CA TYR A 249 8.46 7.73 11.43
C TYR A 249 8.44 9.20 10.96
N ALA A 250 7.54 9.58 10.05
CA ALA A 250 7.39 10.95 9.54
C ALA A 250 6.00 11.58 9.80
N GLY A 251 5.02 10.80 10.30
CA GLY A 251 3.72 11.33 10.72
C GLY A 251 2.73 11.59 9.59
N HIS A 252 3.02 11.13 8.37
CA HIS A 252 2.18 11.36 7.20
C HIS A 252 2.22 10.19 6.21
N VAL A 253 1.44 10.28 5.14
CA VAL A 253 1.38 9.29 4.07
C VAL A 253 1.63 9.94 2.71
N VAL A 254 2.18 9.17 1.76
CA VAL A 254 2.25 9.56 0.35
C VAL A 254 0.89 9.39 -0.29
N ILE A 255 0.43 10.48 -0.91
CA ILE A 255 -0.75 10.47 -1.78
C ILE A 255 -0.25 10.31 -3.21
N TYR A 256 -0.43 9.11 -3.75
CA TYR A 256 -0.27 8.81 -5.17
C TYR A 256 -1.45 9.48 -5.88
N ALA A 257 -1.20 10.59 -6.59
CA ALA A 257 -2.26 11.56 -6.85
C ALA A 257 -3.46 11.02 -7.67
N ILE A 258 -4.55 11.77 -7.61
CA ILE A 258 -5.80 11.53 -8.35
C ILE A 258 -5.58 11.64 -9.88
N GLU A 259 -4.56 12.40 -10.30
CA GLU A 259 -4.26 12.67 -11.71
C GLU A 259 -3.27 11.67 -12.32
N LYS A 260 -3.51 11.30 -13.59
CA LYS A 260 -2.63 10.40 -14.36
C LYS A 260 -1.17 10.86 -14.40
N ALA A 261 -0.91 12.17 -14.45
CA ALA A 261 0.44 12.72 -14.50
C ALA A 261 1.27 12.36 -13.25
N ALA A 262 0.66 12.41 -12.07
CA ALA A 262 1.35 12.11 -10.82
C ALA A 262 1.36 10.61 -10.48
N GLN A 263 0.44 9.81 -11.02
CA GLN A 263 0.59 8.34 -11.04
C GLN A 263 1.80 7.96 -11.90
N LYS A 264 1.91 8.54 -13.09
CA LYS A 264 3.05 8.35 -13.98
C LYS A 264 4.36 8.80 -13.31
N GLU A 265 4.34 9.90 -12.57
CA GLU A 265 5.50 10.37 -11.80
C GLU A 265 5.98 9.30 -10.80
N TYR A 266 5.08 8.73 -9.99
CA TYR A 266 5.44 7.67 -9.04
C TYR A 266 5.98 6.43 -9.77
N ILE A 267 5.32 5.97 -10.83
CA ILE A 267 5.79 4.81 -11.61
C ILE A 267 7.16 5.08 -12.25
N ASP A 268 7.37 6.28 -12.77
CA ASP A 268 8.65 6.71 -13.32
C ASP A 268 9.75 6.70 -12.26
N MET A 269 9.45 7.12 -11.02
CA MET A 269 10.38 7.10 -9.88
C MET A 269 10.75 5.67 -9.49
N VAL A 270 9.76 4.79 -9.33
CA VAL A 270 10.00 3.37 -9.01
C VAL A 270 10.78 2.68 -10.12
N SER A 271 10.47 2.97 -11.38
CA SER A 271 11.17 2.40 -12.54
C SER A 271 12.63 2.84 -12.61
N ARG A 272 12.94 4.11 -12.29
CA ARG A 272 14.32 4.61 -12.23
C ARG A 272 15.10 3.95 -11.10
N ALA A 273 14.54 3.93 -9.89
CA ALA A 273 15.15 3.25 -8.76
C ALA A 273 15.42 1.76 -9.06
N SER A 274 14.49 1.09 -9.76
CA SER A 274 14.68 -0.30 -10.18
C SER A 274 15.79 -0.47 -11.22
N LYS A 275 15.96 0.49 -12.14
CA LYS A 275 17.08 0.48 -13.08
C LYS A 275 18.41 0.60 -12.35
N ILE A 276 18.54 1.56 -11.43
CA ILE A 276 19.76 1.76 -10.63
C ILE A 276 20.04 0.52 -9.78
N PHE A 277 19.02 -0.03 -9.12
CA PHE A 277 19.14 -1.26 -8.36
C PHE A 277 19.78 -2.38 -9.20
N HIS A 278 19.30 -2.60 -10.42
CA HIS A 278 19.86 -3.62 -11.31
C HIS A 278 21.28 -3.35 -11.78
N GLU A 279 21.69 -2.08 -11.85
CA GLU A 279 23.06 -1.67 -12.18
C GLU A 279 24.00 -1.85 -10.98
N GLU A 280 23.49 -1.71 -9.76
CA GLU A 280 24.22 -1.91 -8.51
C GLU A 280 24.20 -3.37 -8.01
N ASP A 281 23.24 -4.18 -8.48
CA ASP A 281 23.02 -5.55 -8.01
C ASP A 281 24.26 -6.43 -8.25
N MET A 282 24.60 -7.25 -7.25
CA MET A 282 25.79 -8.13 -7.18
C MET A 282 27.17 -7.45 -7.22
N GLU A 283 27.27 -6.17 -7.58
CA GLU A 283 28.54 -5.43 -7.69
C GLU A 283 28.75 -4.40 -6.58
N VAL A 284 27.68 -4.03 -5.87
CA VAL A 284 27.71 -3.03 -4.79
C VAL A 284 27.16 -3.64 -3.50
N GLU A 285 27.93 -3.50 -2.42
CA GLU A 285 27.51 -3.92 -1.09
C GLU A 285 26.23 -3.20 -0.65
N LEU A 286 25.43 -3.89 0.13
CA LEU A 286 24.07 -3.47 0.49
C LEU A 286 23.99 -2.07 1.13
N GLU A 287 25.04 -1.71 1.87
CA GLU A 287 25.16 -0.45 2.59
C GLU A 287 25.48 0.73 1.64
N ASP A 288 26.10 0.45 0.49
CA ASP A 288 26.61 1.41 -0.49
C ASP A 288 25.67 1.63 -1.69
N GLN A 289 24.59 0.85 -1.80
CA GLN A 289 23.58 1.02 -2.83
C GLN A 289 22.87 2.38 -2.70
N THR A 290 22.49 3.02 -3.80
CA THR A 290 21.94 4.40 -3.79
C THR A 290 20.54 4.53 -4.42
N TRP A 291 20.01 3.46 -5.00
CA TRP A 291 18.70 3.48 -5.68
C TRP A 291 17.53 4.02 -4.82
N HIS A 292 17.59 3.86 -3.49
CA HIS A 292 16.55 4.38 -2.57
C HIS A 292 16.67 5.87 -2.34
N GLU A 293 17.86 6.45 -2.46
CA GLU A 293 18.13 7.86 -2.18
C GLU A 293 17.46 8.76 -3.23
N GLU A 294 17.50 8.38 -4.51
CA GLU A 294 16.79 9.14 -5.56
C GLU A 294 15.28 9.14 -5.31
N PHE A 295 14.72 7.96 -4.97
CA PHE A 295 13.30 7.84 -4.67
C PHE A 295 12.94 8.67 -3.42
N ALA A 296 13.75 8.59 -2.37
CA ALA A 296 13.57 9.34 -1.13
C ALA A 296 13.62 10.85 -1.37
N GLY A 297 14.62 11.33 -2.10
CA GLY A 297 14.82 12.74 -2.40
C GLY A 297 13.64 13.35 -3.15
N ARG A 298 13.09 12.61 -4.14
CA ARG A 298 11.89 13.06 -4.88
C ARG A 298 10.63 13.04 -4.03
N LEU A 299 10.43 12.02 -3.18
CA LEU A 299 9.32 12.02 -2.24
C LEU A 299 9.40 13.21 -1.28
N LYS A 300 10.58 13.44 -0.69
CA LYS A 300 10.81 14.55 0.23
C LYS A 300 10.53 15.90 -0.43
N GLN A 301 11.03 16.16 -1.64
CA GLN A 301 10.74 17.38 -2.39
C GLN A 301 9.24 17.61 -2.62
N LYS A 302 8.46 16.54 -2.82
CA LYS A 302 7.01 16.64 -3.02
C LYS A 302 6.27 17.05 -1.75
N PHE A 303 6.78 16.70 -0.59
CA PHE A 303 6.23 17.16 0.69
C PHE A 303 6.75 18.54 1.09
N ASP A 304 8.01 18.87 0.81
CA ASP A 304 8.60 20.18 1.11
C ASP A 304 7.95 21.32 0.31
N ARG A 305 7.31 21.01 -0.82
CA ARG A 305 6.64 21.98 -1.71
C ARG A 305 5.16 22.23 -1.38
N ARG A 306 4.60 21.56 -0.36
CA ARG A 306 3.20 21.70 0.08
C ARG A 306 3.12 22.51 1.36
#